data_AF-A0A918S7V2-F1
#
_entry.id   AF-A0A918S7V2-F1
#
_cell.length_a   1.000
_cell.length_b   1.000
_cell.length_c   1.000
_cell.angle_alpha   90.00
_cell.angle_beta   90.00
_cell.angle_gamma   90.00
#
_symmetry.space_group_name_H-M   'P 1'
#
loop_
_entity.id
_entity.type
_entity.pdbx_description
1 polymer ?
#
loop_
_entity_poly.entity_id
_entity_poly.type
_entity_poly.pdbx_seq_one_letter_code
_entity_poly.pdbx_strand_id
1 'polypeptide(L)' 'MPSLIRLLVALLFLGALVYGGMLALVVMVEPTPDEVRVRVPTATILGEDAAPARSGPDLGIRSNEDE' A
#
# COMPACT_ATOMS: atom_id res chain seq x y z
N MET A 1 40.24 3.71 -16.93
CA MET A 1 39.78 3.33 -15.59
C MET A 1 39.01 4.50 -15.01
N PRO A 2 37.69 4.41 -14.81
CA PRO A 2 36.95 5.47 -14.12
C PRO A 2 37.52 5.61 -12.72
N SER A 3 38.13 6.76 -12.40
CA SER A 3 38.58 7.07 -11.04
C SER A 3 37.36 7.20 -10.14
N LEU A 4 37.43 6.72 -8.89
CA LEU A 4 36.36 6.83 -7.89
C LEU A 4 35.79 8.26 -7.80
N ILE A 5 36.65 9.27 -7.87
CA ILE A 5 36.25 10.69 -7.84
C ILE A 5 35.34 11.05 -9.03
N ARG A 6 35.71 10.65 -10.25
CA ARG A 6 34.87 10.88 -11.45
C ARG A 6 33.51 10.21 -11.33
N LEU A 7 33.45 9.00 -10.76
CA LEU A 7 32.19 8.32 -10.51
C LEU A 7 31.33 9.12 -9.53
N LEU A 8 31.89 9.54 -8.39
CA LEU A 8 31.17 10.32 -7.38
C LEU A 8 30.66 11.66 -7.93
N VAL A 9 31.48 12.38 -8.70
CA VAL A 9 31.06 13.63 -9.34
C VAL A 9 29.91 13.39 -10.31
N ALA A 10 29.97 12.31 -11.11
CA ALA A 10 28.88 11.96 -12.01
C ALA A 10 27.59 11.62 -11.25
N LEU A 11 27.66 10.86 -10.16
CA LEU A 11 26.50 10.58 -9.31
C LEU A 11 25.94 11.85 -8.67
N LEU A 12 26.80 12.73 -8.17
CA LEU A 12 26.39 13.99 -7.58
C LEU A 12 25.65 14.85 -8.61
N PHE A 13 26.20 14.95 -9.82
CA PHE A 13 25.60 15.71 -10.90
C PHE A 13 24.26 15.12 -11.33
N LEU A 14 24.18 13.79 -11.46
CA LEU A 14 22.95 13.10 -11.81
C LEU A 14 21.88 13.24 -10.72
N GLY A 15 22.27 13.08 -9.45
CA GLY A 15 21.37 13.26 -8.31
C GLY A 15 20.86 14.69 -8.21
N ALA A 16 21.73 15.67 -8.40
CA ALA A 16 21.35 17.08 -8.45
C ALA A 16 20.41 17.38 -9.62
N LEU A 17 20.63 16.78 -10.79
CA LEU A 17 19.77 16.98 -11.95
C LEU A 17 18.37 16.38 -11.74
N VAL A 18 18.28 15.17 -11.19
CA VAL A 18 17.01 14.52 -10.87
C VAL A 18 16.27 15.29 -9.79
N TYR A 19 16.95 15.63 -8.70
CA TYR A 19 16.35 16.38 -7.59
C TYR A 19 15.96 17.80 -8.02
N GLY A 20 16.80 18.46 -8.82
CA GLY A 20 16.51 19.77 -9.40
C GLY A 20 15.29 19.72 -10.32
N GLY A 21 15.17 18.65 -11.13
CA GLY A 21 13.98 18.41 -11.94
C GLY A 21 12.73 18.22 -11.08
N MET A 22 12.81 17.41 -10.02
CA MET A 22 11.71 17.24 -9.07
C MET A 22 11.32 18.57 -8.42
N LEU A 23 12.29 19.37 -7.95
CA LEU A 23 12.04 20.68 -7.34
C LEU A 23 11.40 21.65 -8.34
N ALA A 24 11.89 21.66 -9.58
CA ALA A 24 11.32 22.49 -10.64
C ALA A 24 9.85 22.14 -10.89
N LEU A 25 9.50 20.85 -10.94
CA LEU A 25 8.12 20.41 -11.07
C LEU A 25 7.26 20.89 -9.89
N VAL A 26 7.74 20.74 -8.64
CA VAL A 26 7.00 21.17 -7.45
C VAL A 26 6.73 22.68 -7.43
N VAL A 27 7.67 23.49 -7.92
CA VAL A 27 7.56 24.96 -7.88
C VAL A 27 6.80 25.52 -9.10
N MET A 28 6.95 24.90 -10.27
CA MET A 28 6.37 25.40 -11.52
C MET A 28 5.04 24.74 -11.89
N VAL A 29 4.69 23.61 -11.28
CA VAL A 29 3.45 22.88 -11.57
C VAL A 29 2.54 22.89 -10.36
N GLU A 30 1.32 23.37 -10.57
CA GLU A 30 0.26 23.31 -9.55
C GLU A 30 -0.18 21.84 -9.37
N PRO A 31 -0.06 21.25 -8.17
CA PRO A 31 -0.54 19.90 -7.93
C PRO A 31 -2.06 19.88 -7.97
N THR A 32 -2.63 19.15 -8.93
CA THR A 32 -4.09 18.93 -8.96
C THR A 32 -4.44 17.84 -7.95
N PRO A 33 -5.24 18.14 -6.91
CA PRO A 33 -5.69 17.12 -5.98
C PRO A 33 -6.66 16.18 -6.71
N ASP A 34 -6.25 14.92 -6.88
CA ASP A 34 -7.11 13.90 -7.47
C ASP A 34 -8.02 13.30 -6.38
N GLU A 35 -9.33 13.33 -6.59
CA GLU A 35 -10.30 12.73 -5.68
C GLU A 35 -10.30 11.20 -5.84
N VAL A 36 -9.39 10.52 -5.15
CA VAL A 36 -9.36 9.06 -5.12
C VAL A 36 -10.54 8.55 -4.28
N ARG A 37 -11.63 8.15 -4.94
CA ARG A 37 -12.79 7.53 -4.27
C ARG A 37 -12.50 6.06 -3.96
N VAL A 38 -12.10 5.79 -2.73
CA VAL A 38 -11.97 4.41 -2.23
C VAL A 38 -13.35 3.92 -1.78
N ARG A 39 -13.81 2.81 -2.35
CA ARG A 39 -15.03 2.13 -1.90
C ARG A 39 -14.72 1.40 -0.59
N VAL A 40 -15.15 1.96 0.53
CA VAL A 40 -14.98 1.30 1.83
C VAL A 40 -16.00 0.15 1.95
N PRO A 41 -15.56 -1.11 2.15
CA PRO A 41 -16.47 -2.22 2.42
C PRO A 41 -17.17 -2.03 3.77
N THR A 42 -18.50 -2.16 3.79
CA THR A 42 -19.30 -1.99 5.01
C THR A 42 -18.86 -2.90 6.15
N ALA A 43 -18.35 -4.10 5.86
CA ALA A 43 -17.85 -5.06 6.85
C ALA A 43 -16.72 -4.48 7.74
N THR A 44 -15.84 -3.65 7.17
CA THR A 44 -14.73 -3.01 7.91
C THR A 44 -15.24 -1.87 8.80
N ILE A 45 -16.31 -1.17 8.41
CA ILE A 45 -16.93 -0.11 9.22
C ILE A 45 -17.79 -0.68 10.35
N LEU A 46 -18.43 -1.83 10.11
CA LEU A 46 -19.31 -2.49 11.07
C LEU A 46 -18.55 -3.33 12.11
N GLY A 47 -17.20 -3.35 12.07
CA GLY A 47 -16.37 -4.02 13.07
C GLY A 47 -16.30 -5.55 12.94
N GLU A 48 -16.63 -6.12 11.78
CA GLU A 48 -16.59 -7.57 11.55
C GLU A 48 -15.15 -8.11 11.38
N ASP A 49 -14.14 -7.24 11.40
CA ASP A 49 -12.72 -7.63 11.47
C ASP A 49 -12.24 -7.91 12.91
N ALA A 50 -13.13 -7.84 13.91
CA ALA A 50 -12.84 -8.19 15.31
C ALA A 50 -13.67 -9.37 15.86
N ALA A 51 -14.31 -10.15 14.99
CA ALA A 51 -14.86 -11.44 15.41
C ALA A 51 -13.78 -12.52 15.14
N PRO A 52 -13.06 -13.04 16.17
CA PRO A 52 -12.28 -14.24 15.96
C PRO A 52 -13.26 -15.31 15.48
N ALA A 53 -12.86 -16.11 14.51
CA ALA A 53 -13.51 -17.37 14.19
C ALA A 53 -13.56 -18.26 15.44
N ARG A 54 -14.53 -17.99 16.32
CA ARG A 54 -14.95 -18.79 17.46
C ARG A 54 -16.35 -19.30 17.14
N SER A 55 -16.34 -20.34 16.31
CA SER A 55 -17.42 -21.32 16.25
C SER A 55 -16.77 -22.69 16.40
N GLY A 56 -16.42 -23.06 17.64
CA GLY A 56 -16.40 -24.47 18.04
C GLY A 56 -17.69 -24.77 18.82
N PRO A 57 -18.00 -26.02 19.21
CA PRO A 57 -17.36 -27.29 18.89
C PRO A 57 -18.26 -28.20 18.02
N ASP A 58 -17.64 -29.23 17.45
CA ASP A 58 -18.30 -30.46 17.03
C ASP A 58 -19.15 -31.02 18.19
N LEU A 59 -20.48 -31.03 18.01
CA LEU A 59 -21.39 -31.75 18.88
C LEU A 59 -22.24 -32.68 18.01
N GLY A 60 -21.76 -33.92 17.91
CA GLY A 60 -22.47 -35.00 17.24
C GLY A 60 -23.89 -35.17 17.77
N ILE A 61 -24.85 -35.14 16.85
CA ILE A 61 -26.12 -35.86 16.99
C ILE A 61 -26.33 -36.62 15.68
N ARG A 62 -25.90 -37.88 15.73
CA ARG A 62 -26.52 -39.01 15.06
C ARG A 62 -28.04 -38.95 15.28
N SER A 63 -28.81 -38.94 14.20
CA SER A 63 -30.14 -39.57 14.12
C SER A 63 -30.70 -39.37 12.71
N ASN A 64 -30.38 -40.28 11.80
CA ASN A 64 -31.16 -40.56 10.59
C ASN A 64 -30.83 -42.00 10.16
N GLU A 65 -31.12 -42.93 11.07
CA GLU A 65 -31.40 -44.33 10.79
C GLU A 65 -32.79 -44.53 11.39
N ASP A 66 -33.83 -44.38 10.56
CA ASP A 66 -35.19 -44.90 10.74
C ASP A 66 -36.10 -44.31 9.65
N GLU A 67 -36.04 -44.89 8.43
CA GLU A 67 -37.22 -45.15 7.58
C GLU A 67 -36.92 -46.24 6.53
#